data_AF-A0AA39TZR9-F1
#
_entry.id   AF-A0AA39TZR9-F1
#
_cell.length_a   1.000
_cell.length_b   1.000
_cell.length_c   1.000
_cell.angle_alpha   90.00
_cell.angle_beta   90.00
_cell.angle_gamma   90.00
#
_symmetry.space_group_name_H-M   'P 1'
#
loop_
_entity.id
_entity.type
_entity.pdbx_description
1 polymer ?
#
loop_
_entity_poly.entity_id
_entity_poly.type
_entity_poly.pdbx_seq_one_letter_code
_entity_poly.pdbx_strand_id
1 'polypeptide(L)'
;MVETAAATGIGDLVTPLAPTLPPSPPASRASSPAPGSKRKPDPSLPQEPSKRPRTSSVSSRSYPQPPRTANSTQPPATHRPSNPLPPVDPAARSEPCEDGEVREDLPLPPPPPPSSTEAVNVVSSFMPVRRPKRGRPTTRHFDQLHDKYHNAGRQLKYSGDARFWSTYPSSHREYRPLPNPPPLNSPYHKYGGLIARLELVDALICFTYSLWNKDYNKRSCIVDSWTTITAFLSWCKQKWQTEEASNDGEKALLGLIFMIEGFINARKVAYSPRQYDQELVQAVDVARKAVESAINQAESIPKGANPSLLGVNTQKQGTPQMLPSPASIAPANSANSTPTNRDDGTPNPNGRSSSIASSVAPPPAPAVVAPAPHPRIIPSRYHNSQIPAHVATAANSVTVPMGTHLIGSLKDNFSNIGTSVSSTKMAEQTLTLPVIARHFPKTFARMIYSTLAVGDEHEPDIEDDEGELFWPGQAISGEGLGWLCLMGQAMLREFGRPYGYKGLAGVVPKPRPEDSMEGGNKAGKLGSRPGSTPHGHTPSMSR
;
A
#
# COMPACT_ATOMS: atom_id res chain seq x y z
N MET A 1 17.86 48.50 -49.21
CA MET A 1 17.85 48.00 -47.83
C MET A 1 16.41 48.10 -47.35
N VAL A 2 15.49 47.28 -47.87
CA VAL A 2 15.22 45.85 -47.55
C VAL A 2 14.68 45.74 -46.12
N GLU A 3 13.50 45.24 -45.77
CA GLU A 3 12.22 44.88 -46.41
C GLU A 3 11.31 44.42 -45.23
N THR A 4 9.98 44.65 -45.34
CA THR A 4 8.82 43.87 -44.81
C THR A 4 8.98 42.90 -43.59
N ALA A 5 8.04 42.75 -42.66
CA ALA A 5 6.59 42.59 -42.88
C ALA A 5 5.77 42.79 -41.59
N ALA A 6 4.55 43.27 -41.77
CA ALA A 6 3.45 43.21 -40.81
C ALA A 6 2.93 41.78 -40.65
N ALA A 7 2.44 41.44 -39.45
CA ALA A 7 1.51 40.33 -39.24
C ALA A 7 0.26 40.86 -38.52
N THR A 8 -0.72 41.13 -39.35
CA THR A 8 -2.14 41.37 -39.11
C THR A 8 -2.80 40.16 -38.46
N GLY A 9 -3.86 40.40 -37.69
CA GLY A 9 -4.99 39.46 -37.60
C GLY A 9 -5.08 38.61 -36.34
N ILE A 10 -5.42 39.25 -35.22
CA ILE A 10 -6.19 38.59 -34.15
C ILE A 10 -7.56 38.27 -34.78
N GLY A 11 -7.80 37.00 -35.05
CA GLY A 11 -9.07 36.54 -35.60
C GLY A 11 -10.19 36.66 -34.58
N ASP A 12 -11.25 37.38 -34.97
CA ASP A 12 -12.56 37.36 -34.34
C ASP A 12 -13.10 35.92 -34.26
N LEU A 13 -13.30 35.43 -33.04
CA LEU A 13 -14.21 34.33 -32.74
C LEU A 13 -15.24 34.83 -31.72
N VAL A 14 -16.01 35.84 -32.13
CA VAL A 14 -17.31 36.14 -31.52
C VAL A 14 -18.35 35.25 -32.21
N THR A 15 -18.53 34.06 -31.68
CA THR A 15 -19.72 33.24 -31.98
C THR A 15 -20.30 32.76 -30.64
N PRO A 16 -21.49 33.24 -30.22
CA PRO A 16 -22.12 32.73 -29.01
C PRO A 16 -22.52 31.27 -29.22
N LEU A 17 -22.08 30.40 -28.30
CA LEU A 17 -22.47 28.99 -28.23
C LEU A 17 -24.00 28.86 -28.14
N ALA A 18 -24.59 28.03 -28.99
CA ALA A 18 -26.03 27.75 -28.99
C ALA A 18 -26.45 27.03 -27.68
N PRO A 19 -27.55 27.45 -27.01
CA PRO A 19 -28.00 26.85 -25.77
C PRO A 19 -29.01 25.75 -26.04
N THR A 20 -28.58 24.59 -26.52
CA THR A 20 -29.44 23.39 -26.56
C THR A 20 -28.60 22.14 -26.41
N LEU A 21 -28.47 21.66 -25.18
CA LEU A 21 -28.04 20.29 -24.90
C LEU A 21 -29.13 19.33 -25.39
N PRO A 22 -28.79 18.25 -26.13
CA PRO A 22 -29.76 17.19 -26.41
C PRO A 22 -30.17 16.49 -25.10
N PRO A 23 -31.42 16.01 -24.99
CA PRO A 23 -31.92 15.36 -23.78
C PRO A 23 -31.12 14.10 -23.44
N SER A 24 -30.85 13.92 -22.14
CA SER A 24 -30.15 12.75 -21.59
C SER A 24 -30.89 11.44 -21.94
N PRO A 25 -30.17 10.34 -22.22
CA PRO A 25 -30.80 9.04 -22.42
C PRO A 25 -31.46 8.56 -21.11
N PRO A 26 -32.56 7.79 -21.19
CA PRO A 26 -33.31 7.37 -20.01
C PRO A 26 -32.50 6.42 -19.11
N ALA A 27 -32.77 6.53 -17.81
CA ALA A 27 -32.20 5.69 -16.77
C ALA A 27 -32.59 4.22 -16.96
N SER A 28 -31.62 3.38 -17.34
CA SER A 28 -31.81 1.93 -17.34
C SER A 28 -31.71 1.40 -15.91
N ARG A 29 -32.86 0.94 -15.41
CA ARG A 29 -33.02 0.22 -14.15
C ARG A 29 -32.40 -1.18 -14.21
N ALA A 30 -31.91 -1.57 -13.02
CA ALA A 30 -31.70 -2.89 -12.46
C ALA A 30 -32.05 -4.14 -13.30
N SER A 31 -31.09 -5.05 -13.42
CA SER A 31 -31.30 -6.51 -13.38
C SER A 31 -29.95 -7.22 -13.17
N SER A 32 -29.62 -7.54 -11.92
CA SER A 32 -28.64 -8.59 -11.59
C SER A 32 -29.28 -9.96 -11.81
N PRO A 33 -28.63 -10.91 -12.48
CA PRO A 33 -28.95 -12.31 -12.33
C PRO A 33 -28.01 -12.95 -11.30
N ALA A 34 -28.59 -13.46 -10.22
CA ALA A 34 -27.94 -14.37 -9.29
C ALA A 34 -27.70 -15.74 -9.96
N PRO A 35 -26.59 -16.45 -9.67
CA PRO A 35 -26.47 -17.87 -9.98
C PRO A 35 -26.84 -18.73 -8.76
N GLY A 36 -27.89 -19.53 -8.90
CA GLY A 36 -28.27 -20.58 -7.96
C GLY A 36 -27.86 -21.98 -8.45
N SER A 37 -27.31 -22.76 -7.51
CA SER A 37 -27.54 -24.19 -7.25
C SER A 37 -26.95 -25.28 -8.18
N LYS A 38 -26.13 -26.17 -7.60
CA LYS A 38 -26.40 -27.61 -7.34
C LYS A 38 -25.11 -28.47 -7.41
N ARG A 39 -24.73 -29.12 -6.30
CA ARG A 39 -24.34 -30.56 -6.25
C ARG A 39 -24.77 -31.18 -4.91
N LYS A 40 -25.09 -32.47 -4.99
CA LYS A 40 -25.98 -33.32 -4.16
C LYS A 40 -25.14 -34.19 -3.17
N PRO A 41 -25.70 -35.15 -2.39
CA PRO A 41 -25.48 -35.34 -0.94
C PRO A 41 -24.56 -36.53 -0.52
N ASP A 42 -24.27 -36.55 0.80
CA ASP A 42 -23.89 -37.60 1.81
C ASP A 42 -23.89 -39.11 1.41
N PRO A 43 -23.30 -40.10 2.16
CA PRO A 43 -23.03 -40.13 3.61
C PRO A 43 -21.78 -40.93 4.11
N SER A 44 -21.43 -40.81 5.41
CA SER A 44 -21.19 -41.96 6.33
C SER A 44 -20.61 -41.56 7.69
N LEU A 45 -21.41 -41.76 8.75
CA LEU A 45 -20.96 -42.03 10.13
C LEU A 45 -20.67 -43.54 10.28
N PRO A 46 -19.81 -43.93 11.24
CA PRO A 46 -20.33 -44.59 12.44
C PRO A 46 -19.60 -44.10 13.72
N GLN A 47 -20.35 -43.70 14.75
CA GLN A 47 -20.79 -44.49 15.91
C GLN A 47 -19.72 -44.70 17.01
N GLU A 48 -20.04 -44.14 18.18
CA GLU A 48 -19.43 -44.27 19.51
C GLU A 48 -19.37 -45.73 20.01
N PRO A 49 -18.54 -46.05 21.02
CA PRO A 49 -19.16 -46.44 22.30
C PRO A 49 -18.39 -46.05 23.60
N SER A 50 -19.14 -45.49 24.56
CA SER A 50 -19.37 -46.06 25.92
C SER A 50 -18.31 -46.06 27.04
N LYS A 51 -18.73 -45.43 28.17
CA LYS A 51 -18.66 -45.85 29.61
C LYS A 51 -17.41 -45.56 30.50
N ARG A 52 -17.61 -44.55 31.41
CA ARG A 52 -17.33 -44.45 32.89
C ARG A 52 -15.91 -44.76 33.45
N PRO A 53 -15.52 -44.40 34.72
CA PRO A 53 -16.29 -43.84 35.86
C PRO A 53 -15.67 -42.65 36.66
N ARG A 54 -16.52 -42.06 37.52
CA ARG A 54 -16.25 -41.25 38.73
C ARG A 54 -15.22 -41.87 39.69
N THR A 55 -14.41 -41.02 40.34
CA THR A 55 -14.13 -41.07 41.79
C THR A 55 -13.86 -39.66 42.36
N SER A 56 -14.03 -39.57 43.67
CA SER A 56 -14.23 -38.41 44.55
C SER A 56 -13.04 -38.17 45.50
N SER A 57 -12.85 -36.93 45.96
CA SER A 57 -12.39 -36.56 47.33
C SER A 57 -12.41 -35.03 47.48
N VAL A 58 -13.38 -34.42 48.15
CA VAL A 58 -13.44 -34.12 49.61
C VAL A 58 -12.17 -33.42 50.15
N SER A 59 -12.28 -32.12 50.42
CA SER A 59 -11.84 -31.54 51.70
C SER A 59 -12.51 -30.19 51.98
N SER A 60 -13.23 -30.20 53.08
CA SER A 60 -13.91 -29.10 53.76
C SER A 60 -12.91 -28.28 54.58
N ARG A 61 -13.06 -26.95 54.65
CA ARG A 61 -12.85 -26.17 55.89
C ARG A 61 -13.32 -24.71 55.78
N SER A 62 -14.41 -24.46 56.52
CA SER A 62 -14.57 -23.39 57.51
C SER A 62 -14.51 -21.91 57.10
N TYR A 63 -15.70 -21.31 57.05
CA TYR A 63 -15.97 -19.89 57.36
C TYR A 63 -15.53 -19.52 58.79
N PRO A 64 -15.27 -18.23 59.05
CA PRO A 64 -16.06 -17.53 60.06
C PRO A 64 -16.68 -16.21 59.56
N GLN A 65 -17.88 -15.94 60.09
CA GLN A 65 -18.69 -14.73 59.92
C GLN A 65 -18.09 -13.46 60.60
N PRO A 66 -18.60 -12.26 60.24
CA PRO A 66 -18.22 -10.97 60.80
C PRO A 66 -19.10 -10.56 62.01
N PRO A 67 -18.66 -9.62 62.88
CA PRO A 67 -19.53 -9.03 63.88
C PRO A 67 -20.25 -7.77 63.37
N ARG A 68 -21.56 -7.70 63.67
CA ARG A 68 -22.45 -6.53 63.64
C ARG A 68 -22.53 -5.90 65.04
N THR A 69 -22.50 -4.57 65.13
CA THR A 69 -23.17 -3.70 66.12
C THR A 69 -23.42 -2.35 65.40
N ALA A 70 -24.62 -1.79 65.20
CA ALA A 70 -25.76 -1.40 66.04
C ALA A 70 -25.62 0.00 66.68
N ASN A 71 -26.68 0.81 66.48
CA ASN A 71 -27.10 2.09 67.12
C ASN A 71 -26.80 3.38 66.31
N SER A 72 -27.78 4.07 65.72
CA SER A 72 -29.00 4.73 66.25
C SER A 72 -28.70 6.08 66.93
N THR A 73 -28.98 7.20 66.25
CA THR A 73 -29.84 8.31 66.74
C THR A 73 -29.94 9.48 65.73
N GLN A 74 -31.19 9.77 65.34
CA GLN A 74 -31.73 11.06 64.84
C GLN A 74 -32.35 11.80 66.06
N PRO A 75 -33.01 13.01 66.02
CA PRO A 75 -33.45 13.92 64.92
C PRO A 75 -33.32 15.46 65.32
N PRO A 76 -34.17 16.46 64.92
CA PRO A 76 -34.98 16.77 63.69
C PRO A 76 -34.90 18.23 63.11
N ALA A 77 -35.53 18.41 61.93
CA ALA A 77 -36.37 19.55 61.42
C ALA A 77 -35.72 20.90 61.01
N THR A 78 -36.14 21.70 59.99
CA THR A 78 -37.28 21.81 59.02
C THR A 78 -36.88 22.90 57.98
N HIS A 79 -37.14 22.84 56.66
CA HIS A 79 -38.32 23.38 55.94
C HIS A 79 -38.22 23.16 54.40
N ARG A 80 -39.41 23.00 53.78
CA ARG A 80 -39.87 22.77 52.38
C ARG A 80 -39.82 24.05 51.48
N PRO A 81 -40.38 24.15 50.23
CA PRO A 81 -40.74 23.18 49.13
C PRO A 81 -40.12 23.59 47.74
N SER A 82 -40.16 22.82 46.62
CA SER A 82 -41.30 22.59 45.69
C SER A 82 -40.88 21.70 44.49
N ASN A 83 -41.82 20.86 44.02
CA ASN A 83 -41.76 19.86 42.92
C ASN A 83 -42.02 20.49 41.51
N PRO A 84 -41.95 19.81 40.32
CA PRO A 84 -42.53 18.47 40.04
C PRO A 84 -41.79 17.49 39.09
N LEU A 85 -42.22 16.22 39.19
CA LEU A 85 -41.90 14.99 38.41
C LEU A 85 -42.73 14.88 37.11
N PRO A 86 -42.39 14.00 36.13
CA PRO A 86 -42.84 12.58 36.09
C PRO A 86 -41.85 11.59 35.38
N PRO A 87 -42.21 10.32 35.08
CA PRO A 87 -42.59 9.20 35.95
C PRO A 87 -41.64 7.97 35.83
N VAL A 88 -41.63 7.10 36.83
CA VAL A 88 -40.96 5.77 36.84
C VAL A 88 -41.99 4.69 37.17
N ASP A 89 -41.96 3.55 36.47
CA ASP A 89 -42.23 2.18 36.97
C ASP A 89 -42.12 1.14 35.83
N PRO A 90 -41.98 -0.18 36.09
CA PRO A 90 -41.27 -0.86 37.17
C PRO A 90 -40.39 -2.05 36.67
N ALA A 91 -39.57 -2.59 37.57
CA ALA A 91 -38.67 -3.73 37.37
C ALA A 91 -39.36 -5.10 37.24
N ALA A 92 -38.73 -6.07 36.55
CA ALA A 92 -38.36 -7.41 37.07
C ALA A 92 -38.00 -8.41 35.97
N ARG A 93 -36.74 -8.87 35.93
CA ARG A 93 -36.34 -10.29 36.09
C ARG A 93 -34.82 -10.41 36.02
N SER A 94 -34.23 -10.54 37.19
CA SER A 94 -32.85 -10.93 37.44
C SER A 94 -32.72 -12.44 37.32
N GLU A 95 -31.93 -12.92 36.36
CA GLU A 95 -31.36 -14.27 36.38
C GLU A 95 -29.94 -14.24 36.97
N PRO A 96 -29.49 -15.30 37.68
CA PRO A 96 -28.16 -15.36 38.26
C PRO A 96 -27.11 -15.54 37.16
N CYS A 97 -26.10 -14.68 37.16
CA CYS A 97 -24.96 -14.70 36.26
C CYS A 97 -24.00 -15.84 36.62
N GLU A 98 -23.75 -16.75 35.68
CA GLU A 98 -22.64 -17.72 35.70
C GLU A 98 -22.03 -17.78 34.29
N ASP A 99 -21.21 -16.78 33.93
CA ASP A 99 -19.91 -16.97 33.29
C ASP A 99 -19.17 -15.62 33.22
N GLY A 100 -17.85 -15.64 33.40
CA GLY A 100 -17.00 -14.47 33.60
C GLY A 100 -16.70 -13.67 32.32
N GLU A 101 -17.71 -13.32 31.53
CA GLU A 101 -17.54 -12.43 30.37
C GLU A 101 -17.69 -10.96 30.79
N VAL A 102 -16.60 -10.20 30.63
CA VAL A 102 -16.60 -8.75 30.82
C VAL A 102 -17.48 -8.12 29.75
N ARG A 103 -18.62 -7.57 30.17
CA ARG A 103 -19.53 -6.80 29.32
C ARG A 103 -18.77 -5.67 28.64
N GLU A 104 -18.62 -5.72 27.33
CA GLU A 104 -18.18 -4.58 26.53
C GLU A 104 -19.27 -3.51 26.62
N ASP A 105 -19.04 -2.47 27.42
CA ASP A 105 -19.87 -1.27 27.41
C ASP A 105 -19.81 -0.64 26.02
N LEU A 106 -20.91 -0.80 25.27
CA LEU A 106 -21.15 -0.11 24.01
C LEU A 106 -20.80 1.38 24.16
N PRO A 107 -19.99 1.97 23.25
CA PRO A 107 -19.76 3.40 23.27
C PRO A 107 -21.09 4.14 23.17
N LEU A 108 -21.25 5.21 23.95
CA LEU A 108 -22.35 6.15 23.79
C LEU A 108 -22.52 6.48 22.30
N PRO A 109 -23.76 6.46 21.76
CA PRO A 109 -23.98 6.81 20.36
C PRO A 109 -23.40 8.21 20.11
N PRO A 110 -22.71 8.42 18.97
CA PRO A 110 -22.18 9.73 18.63
C PRO A 110 -23.34 10.75 18.61
N PRO A 111 -23.07 12.03 18.96
CA PRO A 111 -24.08 13.07 18.86
C PRO A 111 -24.67 13.09 17.43
N PRO A 112 -25.98 13.36 17.29
CA PRO A 112 -26.63 13.40 15.99
C PRO A 112 -25.89 14.39 15.06
N PRO A 113 -25.88 14.14 13.74
CA PRO A 113 -25.22 15.04 12.81
C PRO A 113 -25.79 16.45 12.99
N PRO A 114 -24.95 17.50 13.06
CA PRO A 114 -25.44 18.86 13.14
C PRO A 114 -26.31 19.12 11.92
N SER A 115 -27.47 19.73 12.15
CA SER A 115 -28.31 20.22 11.07
C SER A 115 -27.51 21.19 10.19
N SER A 116 -27.83 21.29 8.89
CA SER A 116 -26.99 21.98 7.88
C SER A 116 -26.60 23.41 8.26
N THR A 117 -27.42 24.07 9.09
CA THR A 117 -27.21 25.41 9.64
C THR A 117 -26.24 25.45 10.84
N GLU A 118 -26.16 24.40 11.64
CA GLU A 118 -25.23 24.29 12.77
C GLU A 118 -23.81 23.95 12.32
N ALA A 119 -23.66 23.17 11.24
CA ALA A 119 -22.35 22.85 10.66
C ALA A 119 -21.58 24.10 10.22
N VAL A 120 -22.28 25.12 9.70
CA VAL A 120 -21.67 26.39 9.26
C VAL A 120 -21.19 27.22 10.46
N ASN A 121 -21.96 27.27 11.56
CA ASN A 121 -21.58 28.01 12.76
C ASN A 121 -20.41 27.35 13.52
N VAL A 122 -20.36 26.02 13.57
CA VAL A 122 -19.26 25.29 14.20
C VAL A 122 -17.94 25.47 13.43
N VAL A 123 -17.99 25.47 12.10
CA VAL A 123 -16.80 25.65 11.24
C VAL A 123 -16.23 27.07 11.34
N SER A 124 -17.07 28.10 11.54
CA SER A 124 -16.61 29.48 11.74
C SER A 124 -15.83 29.69 13.04
N SER A 125 -16.03 28.85 14.07
CA SER A 125 -15.27 28.93 15.33
C SER A 125 -13.85 28.35 15.22
N PHE A 126 -13.52 27.66 14.12
CA PHE A 126 -12.23 27.01 13.91
C PHE A 126 -11.37 27.70 12.84
N MET A 127 -11.49 29.02 12.67
CA MET A 127 -10.63 29.74 11.74
C MET A 127 -9.14 29.50 12.09
N PRO A 128 -8.31 29.05 11.13
CA PRO A 128 -6.90 28.81 11.37
C PRO A 128 -6.17 30.12 11.66
N VAL A 129 -5.18 30.04 12.55
CA VAL A 129 -4.28 31.15 12.84
C VAL A 129 -3.32 31.33 11.66
N ARG A 130 -3.39 32.49 11.00
CA ARG A 130 -2.47 32.83 9.91
C ARG A 130 -1.15 33.28 10.49
N ARG A 131 -0.11 32.48 10.30
CA ARG A 131 1.25 32.83 10.75
C ARG A 131 2.02 33.54 9.63
N PRO A 132 2.92 34.48 9.95
CA PRO A 132 3.83 35.04 8.97
C PRO A 132 4.63 33.92 8.28
N LYS A 133 4.75 33.99 6.95
CA LYS A 133 5.56 33.04 6.17
C LYS A 133 7.02 33.11 6.64
N ARG A 134 7.59 31.96 6.98
CA ARG A 134 8.96 31.78 7.46
C ARG A 134 9.96 31.80 6.29
N GLY A 135 9.49 31.58 5.07
CA GLY A 135 10.33 31.40 3.89
C GLY A 135 11.02 30.04 3.89
N ARG A 136 11.91 29.82 2.92
CA ARG A 136 12.58 28.53 2.74
C ARG A 136 13.56 28.24 3.88
N PRO A 137 13.37 27.16 4.66
CA PRO A 137 14.31 26.78 5.69
C PRO A 137 15.66 26.35 5.12
N THR A 138 16.70 26.40 5.95
CA THR A 138 18.04 25.93 5.56
C THR A 138 18.10 24.40 5.51
N THR A 139 19.05 23.84 4.74
CA THR A 139 19.29 22.38 4.70
C THR A 139 19.47 21.77 6.08
N ARG A 140 20.23 22.45 6.95
CA ARG A 140 20.47 22.02 8.33
C ARG A 140 19.17 21.89 9.14
N HIS A 141 18.19 22.74 8.88
CA HIS A 141 16.89 22.66 9.53
C HIS A 141 16.14 21.38 9.11
N PHE A 142 16.13 21.06 7.82
CA PHE A 142 15.54 19.81 7.32
C PHE A 142 16.23 18.57 7.89
N ASP A 143 17.56 18.58 8.02
CA ASP A 143 18.31 17.49 8.65
C ASP A 143 17.94 17.32 10.14
N GLN A 144 17.76 18.43 10.87
CA GLN A 144 17.29 18.39 12.26
C GLN A 144 15.86 17.85 12.39
N LEU A 145 14.96 18.24 11.47
CA LEU A 145 13.59 17.71 11.43
C LEU A 145 13.60 16.21 11.10
N HIS A 146 14.47 15.77 10.17
CA HIS A 146 14.66 14.36 9.88
C HIS A 146 15.01 13.58 11.15
N ASP A 147 16.05 13.99 11.88
CA ASP A 147 16.48 13.29 13.10
C ASP A 147 15.40 13.31 14.20
N LYS A 148 14.75 14.46 14.41
CA LYS A 148 13.68 14.64 15.40
C LYS A 148 12.53 13.66 15.14
N TYR A 149 11.96 13.67 13.94
CA TYR A 149 10.78 12.86 13.62
C TYR A 149 11.13 11.40 13.37
N HIS A 150 12.33 11.10 12.88
CA HIS A 150 12.80 9.71 12.82
C HIS A 150 12.91 9.10 14.23
N ASN A 151 13.47 9.84 15.20
CA ASN A 151 13.54 9.36 16.58
C ASN A 151 12.16 9.26 17.23
N ALA A 152 11.28 10.24 17.01
CA ALA A 152 9.89 10.20 17.46
C ALA A 152 9.16 8.95 16.92
N GLY A 153 9.30 8.68 15.61
CA GLY A 153 8.71 7.52 14.97
C GLY A 153 9.19 6.20 15.58
N ARG A 154 10.46 6.08 15.97
CA ARG A 154 10.96 4.88 16.67
C ARG A 154 10.33 4.69 18.05
N GLN A 155 10.16 5.77 18.81
CA GLN A 155 9.57 5.71 20.15
C GLN A 155 8.10 5.31 20.06
N LEU A 156 7.35 5.97 19.18
CA LEU A 156 5.93 5.68 18.94
C LEU A 156 5.72 4.28 18.38
N LYS A 157 6.55 3.82 17.44
CA LYS A 157 6.47 2.46 16.91
C LYS A 157 6.63 1.41 18.00
N TYR A 158 7.68 1.56 18.83
CA TYR A 158 7.92 0.64 19.95
C TYR A 158 6.75 0.66 20.94
N SER A 159 6.29 1.85 21.31
CA SER A 159 5.17 2.03 22.23
C SER A 159 3.89 1.39 21.70
N GLY A 160 3.55 1.65 20.43
CA GLY A 160 2.37 1.11 19.78
C GLY A 160 2.40 -0.41 19.73
N ASP A 161 3.53 -1.01 19.34
CA ASP A 161 3.69 -2.47 19.36
C ASP A 161 3.56 -3.02 20.79
N ALA A 162 4.28 -2.44 21.77
CA ALA A 162 4.24 -2.91 23.16
C ALA A 162 2.84 -2.84 23.76
N ARG A 163 2.09 -1.75 23.52
CA ARG A 163 0.71 -1.59 23.97
C ARG A 163 -0.21 -2.58 23.27
N PHE A 164 -0.06 -2.76 21.96
CA PHE A 164 -0.88 -3.70 21.19
C PHE A 164 -0.75 -5.14 21.71
N TRP A 165 0.47 -5.61 22.00
CA TRP A 165 0.66 -6.95 22.56
C TRP A 165 0.14 -7.08 23.99
N SER A 166 0.08 -5.97 24.73
CA SER A 166 -0.45 -5.95 26.10
C SER A 166 -1.98 -5.95 26.20
N THR A 167 -2.69 -5.75 25.10
CA THR A 167 -4.16 -5.76 25.09
C THR A 167 -4.73 -7.15 24.89
N TYR A 168 -3.90 -8.13 24.53
CA TYR A 168 -4.38 -9.51 24.43
C TYR A 168 -4.74 -10.11 25.80
N PRO A 169 -5.66 -11.09 25.84
CA PRO A 169 -5.91 -11.87 27.04
C PRO A 169 -4.61 -12.52 27.54
N SER A 170 -4.45 -12.66 28.86
CA SER A 170 -3.23 -13.26 29.43
C SER A 170 -2.99 -14.71 29.03
N SER A 171 -4.03 -15.39 28.54
CA SER A 171 -3.98 -16.75 27.97
C SER A 171 -3.47 -16.78 26.52
N HIS A 172 -3.44 -15.64 25.82
CA HIS A 172 -3.02 -15.54 24.43
C HIS A 172 -1.49 -15.67 24.33
N ARG A 173 -1.01 -16.46 23.36
CA ARG A 173 0.44 -16.73 23.17
C ARG A 173 1.26 -15.46 22.93
N GLU A 174 0.64 -14.46 22.30
CA GLU A 174 1.30 -13.21 21.94
C GLU A 174 1.13 -12.11 23.00
N TYR A 175 0.45 -12.40 24.12
CA TYR A 175 0.32 -11.47 25.23
C TYR A 175 1.70 -11.09 25.77
N ARG A 176 1.96 -9.79 25.89
CA ARG A 176 3.17 -9.22 26.50
C ARG A 176 2.74 -8.11 27.47
N PRO A 177 2.84 -8.31 28.79
CA PRO A 177 2.46 -7.27 29.74
C PRO A 177 3.39 -6.06 29.63
N LEU A 178 2.84 -4.86 29.85
CA LEU A 178 3.66 -3.65 29.98
C LEU A 178 4.41 -3.68 31.32
N PRO A 179 5.67 -3.22 31.37
CA PRO A 179 6.42 -3.12 32.63
C PRO A 179 5.71 -2.26 33.68
N ASN A 180 5.13 -1.15 33.23
CA ASN A 180 4.34 -0.23 34.04
C ASN A 180 2.97 -0.02 33.35
N PRO A 181 1.98 -0.88 33.64
CA PRO A 181 0.68 -0.78 32.98
C PRO A 181 -0.04 0.51 33.42
N PRO A 182 -0.83 1.13 32.52
CA PRO A 182 -1.62 2.30 32.87
C PRO A 182 -2.70 1.94 33.91
N PRO A 183 -3.09 2.87 34.80
CA PRO A 183 -4.15 2.62 35.78
C PRO A 183 -5.47 2.19 35.13
N LEU A 184 -6.22 1.28 35.78
CA LEU A 184 -7.44 0.67 35.21
C LEU A 184 -8.51 1.70 34.78
N ASN A 185 -8.62 2.82 35.49
CA ASN A 185 -9.55 3.90 35.21
C ASN A 185 -9.02 4.92 34.17
N SER A 186 -7.77 4.79 33.73
CA SER A 186 -7.19 5.72 32.76
C SER A 186 -7.68 5.41 31.34
N PRO A 187 -7.79 6.43 30.47
CA PRO A 187 -8.12 6.22 29.06
C PRO A 187 -7.15 5.27 28.34
N TYR A 188 -5.87 5.26 28.75
CA TYR A 188 -4.84 4.37 28.23
C TYR A 188 -5.05 2.89 28.56
N HIS A 189 -5.78 2.59 29.64
CA HIS A 189 -6.21 1.22 29.93
C HIS A 189 -7.49 0.89 29.16
N LYS A 190 -8.52 1.74 29.27
CA LYS A 190 -9.83 1.52 28.65
C LYS A 190 -9.78 1.42 27.12
N TYR A 191 -8.97 2.24 26.48
CA TYR A 191 -8.85 2.33 25.01
C TYR A 191 -7.47 1.86 24.51
N GLY A 192 -6.83 0.94 25.25
CA GLY A 192 -5.44 0.52 24.98
C GLY A 192 -5.18 0.06 23.54
N GLY A 193 -6.08 -0.75 22.96
CA GLY A 193 -5.95 -1.23 21.58
C GLY A 193 -6.06 -0.13 20.53
N LEU A 194 -7.01 0.80 20.70
CA LEU A 194 -7.16 1.95 19.81
C LEU A 194 -5.96 2.89 19.91
N ILE A 195 -5.52 3.21 21.13
CA ILE A 195 -4.34 4.05 21.36
C ILE A 195 -3.09 3.43 20.75
N ALA A 196 -2.91 2.10 20.88
CA ALA A 196 -1.81 1.40 20.23
C ALA A 196 -1.84 1.59 18.70
N ARG A 197 -3.02 1.44 18.07
CA ARG A 197 -3.20 1.71 16.63
C ARG A 197 -2.92 3.16 16.25
N LEU A 198 -3.31 4.13 17.09
CA LEU A 198 -2.99 5.55 16.89
C LEU A 198 -1.49 5.82 17.00
N GLU A 199 -0.78 5.25 17.99
CA GLU A 199 0.68 5.37 18.11
C GLU A 199 1.41 4.80 16.88
N LEU A 200 0.92 3.71 16.30
CA LEU A 200 1.49 3.15 15.07
C LEU A 200 1.30 4.06 13.84
N VAL A 201 0.14 4.72 13.72
CA VAL A 201 -0.10 5.69 12.64
C VAL A 201 0.71 6.97 12.85
N ASP A 202 0.80 7.46 14.09
CA ASP A 202 1.63 8.62 14.44
C ASP A 202 3.11 8.34 14.14
N ALA A 203 3.57 7.11 14.44
CA ALA A 203 4.90 6.66 14.03
C ALA A 203 5.08 6.65 12.50
N LEU A 204 4.08 6.18 11.75
CA LEU A 204 4.11 6.13 10.30
C LEU A 204 4.19 7.54 9.70
N ILE A 205 3.42 8.49 10.23
CA ILE A 205 3.47 9.91 9.86
C ILE A 205 4.87 10.46 10.15
N CYS A 206 5.41 10.21 11.34
CA CYS A 206 6.75 10.65 11.74
C CYS A 206 7.85 10.12 10.81
N PHE A 207 7.82 8.83 10.44
CA PHE A 207 8.79 8.25 9.49
C PHE A 207 8.62 8.80 8.08
N THR A 208 7.38 8.98 7.62
CA THR A 208 7.09 9.54 6.29
C THR A 208 7.58 10.99 6.22
N TYR A 209 7.30 11.78 7.26
CA TYR A 209 7.73 13.16 7.35
C TYR A 209 9.25 13.28 7.45
N SER A 210 9.93 12.43 8.22
CA SER A 210 11.40 12.45 8.29
C SER A 210 12.04 12.13 6.93
N LEU A 211 11.52 11.14 6.19
CA LEU A 211 11.98 10.84 4.83
C LEU A 211 11.71 11.99 3.86
N TRP A 212 10.52 12.59 3.94
CA TRP A 212 10.17 13.77 3.14
C TRP A 212 11.12 14.93 3.39
N ASN A 213 11.48 15.25 4.64
CA ASN A 213 12.42 16.33 4.96
C ASN A 213 13.79 16.14 4.28
N LYS A 214 14.29 14.89 4.22
CA LYS A 214 15.57 14.56 3.57
C LYS A 214 15.54 14.79 2.05
N ASP A 215 14.39 14.55 1.43
CA ASP A 215 14.21 14.55 -0.02
C ASP A 215 13.70 15.89 -0.58
N TYR A 216 12.81 16.57 0.14
CA TYR A 216 12.12 17.78 -0.30
C TYR A 216 13.11 18.92 -0.56
N ASN A 217 14.02 19.17 0.38
CA ASN A 217 15.02 20.24 0.24
C ASN A 217 15.95 20.04 -0.96
N LYS A 218 16.30 18.78 -1.25
CA LYS A 218 17.21 18.42 -2.37
C LYS A 218 16.49 18.27 -3.70
N ARG A 219 15.14 18.38 -3.72
CA ARG A 219 14.29 18.07 -4.88
C ARG A 219 14.69 16.73 -5.49
N SER A 220 14.89 15.72 -4.64
CA SER A 220 15.29 14.37 -5.01
C SER A 220 14.33 13.33 -4.45
N CYS A 221 14.48 12.09 -4.91
CA CYS A 221 13.84 10.92 -4.31
C CYS A 221 14.88 9.81 -4.16
N ILE A 222 15.23 9.46 -2.92
CA ILE A 222 16.13 8.33 -2.65
C ILE A 222 15.26 7.08 -2.48
N VAL A 223 15.05 6.34 -3.57
CA VAL A 223 14.12 5.18 -3.62
C VAL A 223 14.41 4.18 -2.51
N ASP A 224 15.68 3.86 -2.26
CA ASP A 224 16.09 2.93 -1.19
C ASP A 224 15.71 3.40 0.21
N SER A 225 15.67 4.72 0.46
CA SER A 225 15.23 5.23 1.76
C SER A 225 13.73 4.98 1.94
N TRP A 226 12.94 5.14 0.88
CA TRP A 226 11.49 4.87 0.88
C TRP A 226 11.12 3.39 0.88
N THR A 227 12.02 2.47 0.53
CA THR A 227 11.73 1.03 0.66
C THR A 227 11.80 0.55 2.10
N THR A 228 12.56 1.24 2.96
CA THR A 228 12.71 0.86 4.39
C THR A 228 11.40 0.95 5.19
N ILE A 229 10.49 1.84 4.80
CA ILE A 229 9.20 2.05 5.49
C ILE A 229 8.12 1.06 5.04
N THR A 230 8.27 0.41 3.88
CA THR A 230 7.23 -0.44 3.25
C THR A 230 6.71 -1.54 4.17
N ALA A 231 7.60 -2.26 4.86
CA ALA A 231 7.19 -3.33 5.77
C ALA A 231 6.36 -2.79 6.94
N PHE A 232 6.75 -1.64 7.49
CA PHE A 232 6.03 -0.99 8.58
C PHE A 232 4.69 -0.40 8.13
N LEU A 233 4.64 0.16 6.93
CA LEU A 233 3.40 0.65 6.32
C LEU A 233 2.40 -0.51 6.10
N SER A 234 2.86 -1.64 5.56
CA SER A 234 2.03 -2.84 5.38
C SER A 234 1.52 -3.39 6.71
N TRP A 235 2.36 -3.38 7.75
CA TRP A 235 1.96 -3.74 9.11
C TRP A 235 0.85 -2.82 9.64
N CYS A 236 1.00 -1.50 9.50
CA CYS A 236 -0.02 -0.55 9.92
C CYS A 236 -1.35 -0.78 9.19
N LYS A 237 -1.33 -0.97 7.86
CA LYS A 237 -2.52 -1.31 7.09
C LYS A 237 -3.22 -2.56 7.61
N GLN A 238 -2.46 -3.65 7.78
CA GLN A 238 -3.01 -4.93 8.24
C GLN A 238 -3.69 -4.76 9.61
N LYS A 239 -3.05 -4.08 10.55
CA LYS A 239 -3.61 -3.86 11.90
C LYS A 239 -4.90 -3.05 11.88
N TRP A 240 -5.01 -2.05 11.02
CA TRP A 240 -6.23 -1.26 10.88
C TRP A 240 -7.33 -1.97 10.09
N GLN A 241 -6.99 -2.92 9.22
CA GLN A 241 -7.97 -3.72 8.48
C GLN A 241 -8.57 -4.85 9.32
N THR A 242 -7.78 -5.49 10.20
CA THR A 242 -8.25 -6.63 11.01
C THR A 242 -9.25 -6.21 12.08
N GLU A 243 -9.08 -5.03 12.67
CA GLU A 243 -9.91 -4.52 13.79
C GLU A 243 -11.23 -3.87 13.32
N GLU A 244 -11.73 -4.21 12.12
CA GLU A 244 -12.94 -3.65 11.45
C GLU A 244 -13.35 -2.25 11.95
N ALA A 245 -12.77 -1.20 11.36
CA ALA A 245 -12.99 0.18 11.76
C ALA A 245 -14.47 0.51 12.04
N SER A 246 -14.77 0.75 13.32
CA SER A 246 -16.13 0.83 13.87
C SER A 246 -16.90 2.08 13.38
N ASN A 247 -16.18 3.15 13.07
CA ASN A 247 -16.73 4.43 12.65
C ASN A 247 -15.96 5.02 11.47
N ASP A 248 -16.59 5.97 10.78
CA ASP A 248 -16.01 6.56 9.57
C ASP A 248 -14.75 7.41 9.84
N GLY A 249 -14.53 7.87 11.09
CA GLY A 249 -13.28 8.51 11.51
C GLY A 249 -12.09 7.54 11.53
N GLU A 250 -12.29 6.33 12.07
CA GLU A 250 -11.29 5.26 12.00
C GLU A 250 -11.02 4.82 10.55
N LYS A 251 -12.07 4.71 9.73
CA LYS A 251 -11.92 4.40 8.29
C LYS A 251 -11.14 5.49 7.56
N ALA A 252 -11.31 6.76 7.92
CA ALA A 252 -10.54 7.86 7.37
C ALA A 252 -9.05 7.77 7.75
N LEU A 253 -8.72 7.31 8.96
CA LEU A 253 -7.33 7.04 9.35
C LEU A 253 -6.73 5.85 8.57
N LEU A 254 -7.51 4.81 8.28
CA LEU A 254 -7.08 3.77 7.34
C LEU A 254 -6.87 4.34 5.92
N GLY A 255 -7.77 5.21 5.47
CA GLY A 255 -7.64 5.93 4.19
C GLY A 255 -6.38 6.78 4.12
N LEU A 256 -5.99 7.42 5.23
CA LEU A 256 -4.74 8.16 5.36
C LEU A 256 -3.52 7.26 5.17
N ILE A 257 -3.51 6.04 5.74
CA ILE A 257 -2.41 5.08 5.54
C ILE A 257 -2.28 4.71 4.06
N PHE A 258 -3.40 4.44 3.39
CA PHE A 258 -3.43 4.18 1.94
C PHE A 258 -2.98 5.39 1.12
N MET A 259 -3.38 6.60 1.51
CA MET A 259 -2.96 7.82 0.83
C MET A 259 -1.45 8.04 0.97
N ILE A 260 -0.88 7.76 2.15
CA ILE A 260 0.57 7.81 2.37
C ILE A 260 1.29 6.86 1.42
N GLU A 261 0.83 5.61 1.32
CA GLU A 261 1.39 4.65 0.36
C GLU A 261 1.26 5.13 -1.08
N GLY A 262 0.09 5.67 -1.44
CA GLY A 262 -0.19 6.24 -2.76
C GLY A 262 0.83 7.31 -3.15
N PHE A 263 1.05 8.26 -2.26
CA PHE A 263 1.97 9.39 -2.46
C PHE A 263 3.45 8.97 -2.41
N ILE A 264 3.84 8.03 -1.55
CA ILE A 264 5.21 7.49 -1.55
C ILE A 264 5.53 6.87 -2.91
N ASN A 265 4.62 6.06 -3.45
CA ASN A 265 4.84 5.43 -4.75
C ASN A 265 4.75 6.44 -5.90
N ALA A 266 3.84 7.41 -5.83
CA ALA A 266 3.77 8.48 -6.83
C ALA A 266 5.05 9.31 -6.86
N ARG A 267 5.65 9.59 -5.69
CA ARG A 267 6.95 10.25 -5.59
C ARG A 267 8.06 9.44 -6.26
N LYS A 268 8.13 8.13 -6.01
CA LYS A 268 9.10 7.26 -6.72
C LYS A 268 8.93 7.40 -8.23
N VAL A 269 7.69 7.29 -8.74
CA VAL A 269 7.38 7.42 -10.17
C VAL A 269 7.77 8.78 -10.73
N ALA A 270 7.43 9.88 -10.06
CA ALA A 270 7.67 11.24 -10.57
C ALA A 270 9.17 11.58 -10.68
N TYR A 271 10.00 10.99 -9.81
CA TYR A 271 11.44 11.22 -9.80
C TYR A 271 12.25 10.14 -10.52
N SER A 272 11.67 8.97 -10.80
CA SER A 272 12.34 7.88 -11.51
C SER A 272 12.83 8.27 -12.92
N PRO A 273 12.06 8.97 -13.78
CA PRO A 273 12.55 9.39 -15.10
C PRO A 273 13.85 10.17 -15.01
N ARG A 274 14.02 11.04 -14.01
CA ARG A 274 15.26 11.83 -13.85
C ARG A 274 16.52 10.98 -13.65
N GLN A 275 16.37 9.72 -13.24
CA GLN A 275 17.49 8.81 -12.97
C GLN A 275 17.94 8.03 -14.21
N TYR A 276 17.05 7.73 -15.16
CA TYR A 276 17.36 6.86 -16.30
C TYR A 276 16.83 7.37 -17.65
N ASP A 277 16.33 8.61 -17.73
CA ASP A 277 15.87 9.22 -18.99
C ASP A 277 16.92 9.15 -20.08
N GLN A 278 18.18 9.43 -19.75
CA GLN A 278 19.28 9.38 -20.70
C GLN A 278 19.50 7.96 -21.26
N GLU A 279 19.44 6.93 -20.42
CA GLU A 279 19.60 5.52 -20.83
C GLU A 279 18.41 5.07 -21.70
N LEU A 280 17.20 5.50 -21.36
CA LEU A 280 15.99 5.21 -22.12
C LEU A 280 15.99 5.90 -23.49
N VAL A 281 16.37 7.18 -23.55
CA VAL A 281 16.51 7.94 -24.80
C VAL A 281 17.55 7.27 -25.71
N GLN A 282 18.70 6.88 -25.15
CA GLN A 282 19.73 6.15 -25.91
C GLN A 282 19.20 4.82 -26.45
N ALA A 283 18.49 4.04 -25.65
CA ALA A 283 17.89 2.78 -26.08
C ALA A 283 16.88 2.98 -27.22
N VAL A 284 16.04 4.02 -27.13
CA VAL A 284 15.07 4.39 -28.17
C VAL A 284 15.76 4.87 -29.45
N ASP A 285 16.83 5.64 -29.35
CA ASP A 285 17.59 6.11 -30.52
C ASP A 285 18.33 4.97 -31.22
N VAL A 286 18.91 4.03 -30.46
CA VAL A 286 19.50 2.80 -31.01
C VAL A 286 18.42 1.98 -31.73
N ALA A 287 17.24 1.82 -31.11
CA ALA A 287 16.10 1.15 -31.74
C ALA A 287 15.66 1.83 -33.03
N ARG A 288 15.54 3.15 -33.04
CA ARG A 288 15.16 3.91 -34.23
C ARG A 288 16.16 3.70 -35.38
N LYS A 289 17.47 3.80 -35.11
CA LYS A 289 18.52 3.58 -36.12
C LYS A 289 18.53 2.15 -36.63
N ALA A 290 18.33 1.16 -35.76
CA ALA A 290 18.26 -0.24 -36.14
C ALA A 290 17.02 -0.54 -37.01
N VAL A 291 15.86 0.03 -36.65
CA VAL A 291 14.63 -0.04 -37.45
C VAL A 291 14.81 0.63 -38.80
N GLU A 292 15.39 1.81 -38.86
CA GLU A 292 15.67 2.49 -40.13
C GLU A 292 16.61 1.68 -41.03
N SER A 293 17.67 1.10 -40.47
CA SER A 293 18.57 0.20 -41.20
C SER A 293 17.84 -1.04 -41.74
N ALA A 294 17.00 -1.69 -40.93
CA ALA A 294 16.25 -2.87 -41.34
C ALA A 294 15.23 -2.56 -42.44
N ILE A 295 14.56 -1.41 -42.34
CA ILE A 295 13.63 -0.94 -43.37
C ILE A 295 14.37 -0.65 -44.68
N ASN A 296 15.48 0.08 -44.63
CA ASN A 296 16.26 0.41 -45.82
C ASN A 296 16.80 -0.86 -46.52
N GLN A 297 17.18 -1.88 -45.75
CA GLN A 297 17.54 -3.19 -46.29
C GLN A 297 16.35 -3.88 -46.96
N ALA A 298 15.18 -3.89 -46.33
CA ALA A 298 13.98 -4.49 -46.90
C ALA A 298 13.49 -3.78 -48.18
N GLU A 299 13.63 -2.45 -48.24
CA GLU A 299 13.32 -1.64 -49.43
C GLU A 299 14.33 -1.86 -50.58
N SER A 300 15.56 -2.23 -50.26
CA SER A 300 16.61 -2.51 -51.26
C SER A 300 16.46 -3.87 -51.96
N ILE A 301 15.60 -4.77 -51.46
CA ILE A 301 15.34 -6.07 -52.08
C ILE A 301 14.48 -5.86 -53.34
N PRO A 302 14.93 -6.29 -54.53
CA PRO A 302 14.17 -6.13 -55.77
C PRO A 302 12.78 -6.76 -55.67
N LYS A 303 11.76 -6.03 -56.13
CA LYS A 303 10.37 -6.49 -56.25
C LYS A 303 10.32 -7.72 -57.18
N GLY A 304 10.49 -8.92 -56.61
CA GLY A 304 10.53 -10.19 -57.36
C GLY A 304 11.20 -11.37 -56.64
N ALA A 305 11.92 -11.14 -55.53
CA ALA A 305 12.49 -12.23 -54.74
C ALA A 305 11.47 -12.82 -53.75
N ASN A 306 11.19 -14.12 -53.85
CA ASN A 306 10.27 -14.84 -52.97
C ASN A 306 10.72 -14.80 -51.50
N PRO A 307 9.84 -14.45 -50.55
CA PRO A 307 10.20 -14.32 -49.12
C PRO A 307 10.39 -15.65 -48.38
N SER A 308 10.09 -16.81 -49.00
CA SER A 308 10.22 -18.13 -48.34
C SER A 308 11.65 -18.72 -48.30
N LEU A 309 12.67 -18.00 -48.80
CA LEU A 309 14.06 -18.50 -48.85
C LEU A 309 15.04 -17.79 -47.91
N LEU A 310 14.59 -16.79 -47.14
CA LEU A 310 15.45 -16.02 -46.24
C LEU A 310 15.16 -16.33 -44.77
N GLY A 311 15.17 -17.63 -44.46
CA GLY A 311 15.45 -18.09 -43.10
C GLY A 311 16.91 -17.79 -42.76
N VAL A 312 17.08 -16.98 -41.73
CA VAL A 312 18.31 -16.67 -40.99
C VAL A 312 19.28 -17.86 -40.94
N ASN A 313 20.38 -17.81 -41.70
CA ASN A 313 21.73 -17.97 -41.19
C ASN A 313 22.77 -17.90 -42.32
N THR A 314 23.62 -16.89 -42.24
CA THR A 314 24.91 -16.82 -42.90
C THR A 314 25.83 -17.95 -42.40
N GLN A 315 25.82 -19.12 -43.04
CA GLN A 315 27.00 -19.97 -43.14
C GLN A 315 27.04 -20.69 -44.49
N LYS A 316 28.09 -20.34 -45.25
CA LYS A 316 28.81 -21.10 -46.29
C LYS A 316 28.02 -22.16 -47.07
N GLN A 317 27.99 -21.95 -48.39
CA GLN A 317 27.81 -22.98 -49.41
C GLN A 317 28.53 -24.28 -49.03
N GLY A 318 27.75 -25.36 -48.91
CA GLY A 318 28.22 -26.73 -48.79
C GLY A 318 27.26 -27.63 -49.56
N THR A 319 27.77 -28.27 -50.60
CA THR A 319 27.15 -29.36 -51.35
C THR A 319 26.64 -30.49 -50.43
N PRO A 320 25.64 -31.30 -50.85
CA PRO A 320 25.06 -32.33 -49.99
C PRO A 320 26.10 -33.42 -49.72
N GLN A 321 26.66 -33.44 -48.51
CA GLN A 321 27.53 -34.52 -48.05
C GLN A 321 26.68 -35.75 -47.75
N MET A 322 26.84 -36.75 -48.61
CA MET A 322 26.48 -38.12 -48.32
C MET A 322 27.19 -38.59 -47.05
N LEU A 323 26.47 -39.38 -46.24
CA LEU A 323 26.98 -40.09 -45.07
C LEU A 323 28.26 -40.86 -45.41
N PRO A 324 29.21 -40.89 -44.46
CA PRO A 324 29.73 -42.20 -44.05
C PRO A 324 29.80 -42.36 -42.52
N SER A 325 29.43 -43.56 -42.07
CA SER A 325 29.57 -44.05 -40.70
C SER A 325 31.00 -44.61 -40.44
N PRO A 326 31.32 -45.22 -39.28
CA PRO A 326 32.43 -44.80 -38.41
C PRO A 326 33.65 -45.75 -38.46
N ALA A 327 34.85 -45.25 -38.14
CA ALA A 327 36.00 -46.12 -37.87
C ALA A 327 36.92 -45.55 -36.79
N SER A 328 36.93 -46.27 -35.67
CA SER A 328 38.00 -46.56 -34.73
C SER A 328 39.38 -45.95 -34.97
N ILE A 329 39.91 -45.28 -33.94
CA ILE A 329 41.24 -45.55 -33.35
C ILE A 329 41.34 -44.74 -32.03
N ALA A 330 41.15 -45.45 -30.92
CA ALA A 330 41.83 -45.18 -29.64
C ALA A 330 43.24 -45.82 -29.73
N PRO A 331 44.26 -45.57 -28.85
CA PRO A 331 44.18 -45.30 -27.40
C PRO A 331 45.10 -44.11 -26.97
N ALA A 332 45.05 -43.55 -25.75
CA ALA A 332 45.28 -44.26 -24.50
C ALA A 332 44.81 -43.48 -23.26
N ASN A 333 44.27 -44.28 -22.33
CA ASN A 333 44.27 -44.15 -20.87
C ASN A 333 43.52 -42.95 -20.27
N SER A 334 42.72 -43.05 -19.22
CA SER A 334 42.25 -44.08 -18.26
C SER A 334 41.65 -43.17 -17.16
N ALA A 335 40.55 -43.41 -16.48
CA ALA A 335 39.92 -44.63 -16.04
C ALA A 335 38.51 -44.26 -15.50
N ASN A 336 37.62 -45.25 -15.59
CA ASN A 336 36.57 -45.61 -14.62
C ASN A 336 35.46 -44.60 -14.25
N SER A 337 34.19 -44.98 -14.10
CA SER A 337 33.43 -46.20 -14.42
C SER A 337 31.94 -45.86 -14.32
N THR A 338 31.22 -46.38 -15.29
CA THR A 338 29.78 -46.70 -15.45
C THR A 338 29.23 -47.63 -14.33
N PRO A 339 28.02 -48.25 -14.41
CA PRO A 339 26.70 -47.89 -14.99
C PRO A 339 25.49 -48.40 -14.12
N THR A 340 24.26 -48.30 -14.62
CA THR A 340 23.25 -49.40 -14.81
C THR A 340 22.02 -48.76 -15.49
N ASN A 341 21.25 -49.34 -16.41
CA ASN A 341 21.05 -50.70 -16.95
C ASN A 341 20.40 -50.54 -18.35
N ARG A 342 20.89 -51.23 -19.39
CA ARG A 342 20.43 -52.52 -19.98
C ARG A 342 19.18 -52.40 -20.85
N ASP A 343 19.27 -52.59 -22.16
CA ASP A 343 19.43 -53.85 -22.97
C ASP A 343 18.05 -54.11 -23.61
N ASP A 344 17.86 -54.62 -24.83
CA ASP A 344 18.71 -55.33 -25.77
C ASP A 344 17.95 -55.43 -27.12
N GLY A 345 18.65 -55.76 -28.21
CA GLY A 345 18.05 -56.51 -29.33
C GLY A 345 18.10 -55.89 -30.73
N THR A 346 19.13 -56.29 -31.49
CA THR A 346 19.46 -55.98 -32.89
C THR A 346 18.61 -56.76 -33.94
N PRO A 347 18.77 -56.48 -35.27
CA PRO A 347 17.72 -56.53 -36.29
C PRO A 347 17.87 -57.67 -37.33
N ASN A 348 16.90 -57.81 -38.25
CA ASN A 348 17.18 -58.13 -39.66
C ASN A 348 16.00 -57.81 -40.63
N PRO A 349 16.25 -57.71 -41.95
CA PRO A 349 15.47 -56.91 -42.90
C PRO A 349 14.69 -57.74 -43.94
N ASN A 350 13.90 -57.01 -44.75
CA ASN A 350 13.37 -57.31 -46.10
C ASN A 350 11.85 -57.18 -46.19
N GLY A 351 11.39 -56.38 -47.14
CA GLY A 351 9.99 -56.42 -47.59
C GLY A 351 9.55 -55.14 -48.27
N ARG A 352 9.81 -55.04 -49.57
CA ARG A 352 9.15 -54.10 -50.49
C ARG A 352 7.63 -54.25 -50.37
N SER A 353 6.88 -53.14 -50.31
CA SER A 353 5.74 -52.88 -51.21
C SER A 353 5.12 -51.51 -50.97
N SER A 354 4.83 -50.88 -52.10
CA SER A 354 4.06 -49.66 -52.33
C SER A 354 2.70 -49.62 -51.62
N SER A 355 2.33 -48.47 -51.07
CA SER A 355 0.96 -47.95 -51.17
C SER A 355 0.95 -46.42 -51.14
N ILE A 356 0.30 -45.87 -52.15
CA ILE A 356 -0.01 -44.46 -52.36
C ILE A 356 -1.16 -44.12 -51.40
N ALA A 357 -0.99 -43.11 -50.56
CA ALA A 357 -2.08 -42.54 -49.77
C ALA A 357 -2.07 -41.02 -49.94
N SER A 358 -3.08 -40.54 -50.67
CA SER A 358 -3.45 -39.14 -50.80
C SER A 358 -3.72 -38.54 -49.41
N SER A 359 -2.98 -37.51 -49.03
CA SER A 359 -3.29 -36.68 -47.86
C SER A 359 -3.86 -35.35 -48.34
N VAL A 360 -5.11 -35.11 -47.96
CA VAL A 360 -5.84 -33.85 -48.11
C VAL A 360 -5.16 -32.80 -47.24
N ALA A 361 -4.74 -31.68 -47.84
CA ALA A 361 -4.15 -30.57 -47.12
C ALA A 361 -5.21 -29.86 -46.26
N PRO A 362 -4.92 -29.53 -44.98
CA PRO A 362 -5.81 -28.71 -44.16
C PRO A 362 -5.83 -27.26 -44.68
N PRO A 363 -6.93 -26.51 -44.50
CA PRO A 363 -7.03 -25.12 -44.94
C PRO A 363 -6.01 -24.23 -44.21
N PRO A 364 -5.48 -23.18 -44.88
CA PRO A 364 -4.50 -22.28 -44.27
C PRO A 364 -5.13 -21.53 -43.10
N ALA A 365 -4.46 -21.56 -41.94
CA ALA A 365 -4.82 -20.77 -40.78
C ALA A 365 -4.83 -19.26 -41.12
N PRO A 366 -5.70 -18.45 -40.49
CA PRO A 366 -5.71 -17.00 -40.70
C PRO A 366 -4.35 -16.41 -40.32
N ALA A 367 -3.77 -15.65 -41.24
CA ALA A 367 -2.52 -14.95 -41.03
C ALA A 367 -2.64 -14.05 -39.79
N VAL A 368 -1.85 -14.33 -38.76
CA VAL A 368 -1.71 -13.47 -37.59
C VAL A 368 -1.16 -12.14 -38.09
N VAL A 369 -2.02 -11.12 -38.16
CA VAL A 369 -1.63 -9.77 -38.54
C VAL A 369 -0.66 -9.28 -37.48
N ALA A 370 0.62 -9.15 -37.85
CA ALA A 370 1.63 -8.63 -36.93
C ALA A 370 1.21 -7.22 -36.45
N PRO A 371 1.37 -6.90 -35.16
CA PRO A 371 1.02 -5.59 -34.64
C PRO A 371 1.79 -4.49 -35.40
N ALA A 372 1.12 -3.38 -35.68
CA ALA A 372 1.74 -2.27 -36.37
C ALA A 372 2.89 -1.68 -35.52
N PRO A 373 4.06 -1.42 -36.11
CA PRO A 373 5.20 -0.86 -35.39
C PRO A 373 4.87 0.53 -34.83
N HIS A 374 5.43 0.86 -33.65
CA HIS A 374 5.07 2.07 -32.92
C HIS A 374 5.50 3.35 -33.68
N PRO A 375 4.62 4.37 -33.81
CA PRO A 375 4.86 5.53 -34.67
C PRO A 375 6.10 6.35 -34.29
N ARG A 376 6.53 6.35 -33.03
CA ARG A 376 7.75 7.06 -32.59
C ARG A 376 9.08 6.40 -32.97
N ILE A 377 9.04 5.14 -33.42
CA ILE A 377 10.24 4.34 -33.73
C ILE A 377 10.40 4.20 -35.25
N ILE A 378 9.31 4.25 -36.00
CA ILE A 378 9.34 4.21 -37.46
C ILE A 378 9.82 5.55 -38.06
N PRO A 379 10.41 5.54 -39.26
CA PRO A 379 10.79 6.77 -39.96
C PRO A 379 9.57 7.66 -40.31
N SER A 380 9.77 8.98 -40.31
CA SER A 380 8.70 9.97 -40.54
C SER A 380 7.91 9.79 -41.83
N ARG A 381 8.52 9.17 -42.86
CA ARG A 381 7.86 8.86 -44.14
C ARG A 381 6.66 7.92 -44.02
N TYR A 382 6.57 7.19 -42.90
CA TYR A 382 5.53 6.21 -42.60
C TYR A 382 4.51 6.66 -41.54
N HIS A 383 4.63 7.88 -41.00
CA HIS A 383 3.71 8.35 -39.95
C HIS A 383 2.27 8.56 -40.44
N ASN A 384 2.09 8.92 -41.72
CA ASN A 384 0.79 9.26 -42.30
C ASN A 384 0.45 8.42 -43.55
N SER A 385 1.17 7.33 -43.78
CA SER A 385 1.06 6.50 -44.99
C SER A 385 0.93 5.02 -44.62
N GLN A 386 0.29 4.24 -45.50
CA GLN A 386 0.13 2.81 -45.26
C GLN A 386 1.50 2.12 -45.33
N ILE A 387 1.90 1.50 -44.22
CA ILE A 387 3.18 0.79 -44.11
C ILE A 387 3.10 -0.49 -44.94
N PRO A 388 3.96 -0.69 -45.96
CA PRO A 388 4.00 -1.94 -46.70
C PRO A 388 4.28 -3.15 -45.79
N ALA A 389 3.66 -4.29 -46.05
CA ALA A 389 3.77 -5.46 -45.15
C ALA A 389 5.21 -5.93 -44.91
N HIS A 390 6.07 -5.92 -45.93
CA HIS A 390 7.48 -6.28 -45.79
C HIS A 390 8.28 -5.30 -44.92
N VAL A 391 7.94 -4.00 -44.96
CA VAL A 391 8.52 -2.95 -44.12
C VAL A 391 8.08 -3.15 -42.66
N ALA A 392 6.81 -3.45 -42.44
CA ALA A 392 6.28 -3.73 -41.10
C ALA A 392 6.95 -4.98 -40.48
N THR A 393 7.11 -6.05 -41.26
CA THR A 393 7.82 -7.27 -40.81
C THR A 393 9.28 -6.96 -40.46
N ALA A 394 10.00 -6.21 -41.30
CA ALA A 394 11.38 -5.84 -41.05
C ALA A 394 11.52 -4.98 -39.78
N ALA A 395 10.67 -3.96 -39.62
CA ALA A 395 10.66 -3.11 -38.44
C ALA A 395 10.38 -3.89 -37.15
N ASN A 396 9.43 -4.84 -37.17
CA ASN A 396 9.07 -5.66 -36.02
C ASN A 396 10.10 -6.76 -35.69
N SER A 397 10.99 -7.10 -36.63
CA SER A 397 12.05 -8.10 -36.42
C SER A 397 13.25 -7.57 -35.65
N VAL A 398 13.35 -6.26 -35.48
CA VAL A 398 14.48 -5.58 -34.84
C VAL A 398 14.44 -5.84 -33.33
N THR A 399 15.56 -6.33 -32.81
CA THR A 399 15.79 -6.51 -31.39
C THR A 399 16.92 -5.58 -30.93
N VAL A 400 16.73 -4.93 -29.78
CA VAL A 400 17.74 -4.04 -29.19
C VAL A 400 18.08 -4.56 -27.80
N PRO A 401 19.37 -4.79 -27.49
CA PRO A 401 19.77 -5.16 -26.14
C PRO A 401 19.49 -3.99 -25.18
N MET A 402 18.79 -4.27 -24.08
CA MET A 402 18.59 -3.33 -22.98
C MET A 402 19.37 -3.81 -21.75
N GLY A 403 19.94 -2.86 -21.01
CA GLY A 403 20.61 -3.16 -19.74
C GLY A 403 19.65 -3.80 -18.74
N THR A 404 20.13 -4.80 -17.99
CA THR A 404 19.32 -5.50 -16.97
C THR A 404 18.85 -4.55 -15.87
N HIS A 405 19.66 -3.55 -15.53
CA HIS A 405 19.33 -2.49 -14.58
C HIS A 405 18.14 -1.63 -15.04
N LEU A 406 18.15 -1.20 -16.31
CA LEU A 406 17.05 -0.42 -16.90
C LEU A 406 15.75 -1.25 -16.89
N ILE A 407 15.80 -2.52 -17.27
CA ILE A 407 14.63 -3.41 -17.25
C ILE A 407 14.08 -3.55 -15.83
N GLY A 408 14.95 -3.75 -14.83
CA GLY A 408 14.57 -3.78 -13.42
C GLY A 408 13.89 -2.48 -12.98
N SER A 409 14.51 -1.34 -13.30
CA SER A 409 13.99 0.00 -12.95
C SER A 409 12.64 0.29 -13.59
N LEU A 410 12.43 -0.12 -14.84
CA LEU A 410 11.15 0.01 -15.54
C LEU A 410 10.07 -0.84 -14.88
N LYS A 411 10.39 -2.11 -14.55
CA LYS A 411 9.46 -3.00 -13.83
C LYS A 411 9.05 -2.41 -12.49
N ASP A 412 10.01 -1.88 -11.72
CA ASP A 412 9.73 -1.25 -10.44
C ASP A 412 8.88 0.01 -10.60
N ASN A 413 9.14 0.81 -11.64
CA ASN A 413 8.32 1.99 -11.94
C ASN A 413 6.86 1.61 -12.24
N PHE A 414 6.62 0.59 -13.07
CA PHE A 414 5.26 0.09 -13.34
C PHE A 414 4.58 -0.46 -12.08
N SER A 415 5.32 -1.17 -11.23
CA SER A 415 4.82 -1.66 -9.94
C SER A 415 4.42 -0.50 -9.01
N ASN A 416 5.24 0.56 -8.95
CA ASN A 416 4.96 1.77 -8.18
C ASN A 416 3.73 2.51 -8.73
N ILE A 417 3.55 2.60 -10.06
CA ILE A 417 2.34 3.16 -10.67
C ILE A 417 1.10 2.37 -10.23
N GLY A 418 1.12 1.05 -10.39
CA GLY A 418 0.00 0.19 -10.03
C GLY A 418 -0.36 0.30 -8.54
N THR A 419 0.65 0.33 -7.66
CA THR A 419 0.46 0.49 -6.22
C THR A 419 -0.05 1.89 -5.86
N SER A 420 0.44 2.93 -6.53
CA SER A 420 0.00 4.31 -6.30
C SER A 420 -1.48 4.47 -6.64
N VAL A 421 -1.90 3.97 -7.81
CA VAL A 421 -3.30 4.03 -8.27
C VAL A 421 -4.22 3.22 -7.36
N SER A 422 -3.85 1.99 -7.02
CA SER A 422 -4.68 1.14 -6.16
C SER A 422 -4.82 1.72 -4.75
N SER A 423 -3.73 2.22 -4.17
CA SER A 423 -3.74 2.81 -2.82
C SER A 423 -4.54 4.11 -2.79
N THR A 424 -4.38 4.98 -3.80
CA THR A 424 -5.17 6.22 -3.90
C THR A 424 -6.66 5.90 -4.04
N LYS A 425 -7.03 4.93 -4.88
CA LYS A 425 -8.42 4.47 -5.03
C LYS A 425 -9.02 3.92 -3.72
N MET A 426 -8.21 3.25 -2.90
CA MET A 426 -8.65 2.77 -1.58
C MET A 426 -8.80 3.93 -0.59
N ALA A 427 -7.87 4.89 -0.61
CA ALA A 427 -7.92 6.07 0.24
C ALA A 427 -9.16 6.93 -0.03
N GLU A 428 -9.47 7.22 -1.29
CA GLU A 428 -10.59 8.06 -1.70
C GLU A 428 -11.97 7.51 -1.29
N GLN A 429 -12.07 6.22 -0.95
CA GLN A 429 -13.33 5.63 -0.46
C GLN A 429 -13.66 6.05 0.97
N THR A 430 -12.65 6.38 1.78
CA THR A 430 -12.83 6.62 3.22
C THR A 430 -12.28 7.96 3.69
N LEU A 431 -11.29 8.52 3.00
CA LEU A 431 -10.68 9.81 3.28
C LEU A 431 -11.14 10.84 2.26
N THR A 432 -12.27 11.48 2.55
CA THR A 432 -12.88 12.51 1.68
C THR A 432 -13.18 13.77 2.46
N LEU A 433 -13.27 14.92 1.78
CA LEU A 433 -13.62 16.19 2.41
C LEU A 433 -14.91 16.13 3.26
N PRO A 434 -16.01 15.48 2.81
CA PRO A 434 -17.20 15.30 3.65
C PRO A 434 -16.95 14.50 4.94
N VAL A 435 -16.14 13.44 4.87
CA VAL A 435 -15.79 12.64 6.06
C VAL A 435 -14.95 13.47 7.02
N ILE A 436 -14.00 14.27 6.50
CA ILE A 436 -13.18 15.17 7.32
C ILE A 436 -14.04 16.27 7.96
N ALA A 437 -14.96 16.88 7.21
CA ALA A 437 -15.87 17.88 7.75
C ALA A 437 -16.70 17.35 8.94
N ARG A 438 -17.12 16.08 8.85
CA ARG A 438 -17.95 15.44 9.87
C ARG A 438 -17.17 14.96 11.08
N HIS A 439 -16.02 14.33 10.88
CA HIS A 439 -15.28 13.64 11.95
C HIS A 439 -14.03 14.37 12.43
N PHE A 440 -13.55 15.34 11.66
CA PHE A 440 -12.37 16.15 11.96
C PHE A 440 -12.64 17.64 11.64
N PRO A 441 -13.70 18.25 12.20
CA PRO A 441 -14.12 19.61 11.86
C PRO A 441 -13.04 20.69 12.07
N LYS A 442 -12.17 20.57 13.09
CA LYS A 442 -11.05 21.50 13.28
C LYS A 442 -10.04 21.35 12.14
N THR A 443 -9.67 20.12 11.81
CA THR A 443 -8.75 19.81 10.71
C THR A 443 -9.33 20.26 9.36
N PHE A 444 -10.63 20.03 9.14
CA PHE A 444 -11.36 20.51 7.98
C PHE A 444 -11.26 22.03 7.86
N ALA A 445 -11.68 22.79 8.88
CA ALA A 445 -11.67 24.25 8.85
C ALA A 445 -10.28 24.82 8.55
N ARG A 446 -9.22 24.22 9.10
CA ARG A 446 -7.82 24.61 8.82
C ARG A 446 -7.45 24.46 7.34
N MET A 447 -8.05 23.52 6.61
CA MET A 447 -7.83 23.31 5.18
C MET A 447 -8.61 24.29 4.30
N ILE A 448 -9.91 24.49 4.58
CA ILE A 448 -10.78 25.24 3.66
C ILE A 448 -10.52 26.75 3.74
N TYR A 449 -10.08 27.22 4.90
CA TYR A 449 -9.74 28.63 5.14
C TYR A 449 -8.25 28.94 5.00
N SER A 450 -7.48 27.97 4.49
CA SER A 450 -6.07 28.12 4.23
C SER A 450 -5.80 29.07 3.08
N THR A 451 -4.78 29.90 3.25
CA THR A 451 -4.22 30.76 2.20
C THR A 451 -2.90 30.22 1.66
N LEU A 452 -2.46 29.05 2.15
CA LEU A 452 -1.23 28.40 1.71
C LEU A 452 -1.41 27.78 0.32
N ALA A 453 -0.35 27.85 -0.49
CA ALA A 453 -0.33 27.23 -1.81
C ALA A 453 0.18 25.78 -1.75
N VAL A 454 -0.03 25.03 -2.82
CA VAL A 454 0.50 23.65 -2.97
C VAL A 454 2.01 23.60 -2.69
N GLY A 455 2.77 24.63 -3.09
CA GLY A 455 4.23 24.71 -2.91
C GLY A 455 4.71 25.11 -1.50
N ASP A 456 3.80 25.47 -0.58
CA ASP A 456 4.11 25.99 0.75
C ASP A 456 4.22 24.86 1.81
N GLU A 457 4.49 23.60 1.40
CA GLU A 457 4.53 22.41 2.29
C GLU A 457 5.48 22.55 3.50
N HIS A 458 6.48 23.43 3.40
CA HIS A 458 7.50 23.67 4.42
C HIS A 458 7.14 24.79 5.41
N GLU A 459 6.08 25.55 5.15
CA GLU A 459 5.69 26.70 5.97
C GLU A 459 5.09 26.27 7.33
N PRO A 460 4.14 25.32 7.39
CA PRO A 460 3.56 24.91 8.66
C PRO A 460 4.51 24.05 9.47
N ASP A 461 4.46 24.24 10.78
CA ASP A 461 5.06 23.30 11.71
C ASP A 461 4.11 22.12 11.93
N ILE A 462 4.61 20.89 11.86
CA ILE A 462 3.82 19.68 12.16
C ILE A 462 3.36 19.64 13.62
N GLU A 463 4.00 20.41 14.49
CA GLU A 463 3.57 20.61 15.87
C GLU A 463 2.47 21.66 16.03
N ASP A 464 2.21 22.48 15.02
CA ASP A 464 1.18 23.52 15.06
C ASP A 464 -0.22 22.93 14.92
N ASP A 465 -1.02 23.06 15.98
CA ASP A 465 -2.39 22.59 16.01
C ASP A 465 -3.42 23.67 15.66
N GLU A 466 -3.01 24.93 15.50
CA GLU A 466 -3.89 26.07 15.23
C GLU A 466 -3.65 26.70 13.86
N GLY A 467 -2.46 26.54 13.30
CA GLY A 467 -2.08 27.14 12.02
C GLY A 467 -2.84 26.61 10.81
N GLU A 468 -2.65 27.28 9.68
CA GLU A 468 -3.18 26.87 8.39
C GLU A 468 -2.68 25.48 7.96
N LEU A 469 -3.53 24.75 7.25
CA LEU A 469 -3.24 23.43 6.69
C LEU A 469 -3.70 23.42 5.23
N PHE A 470 -3.11 22.62 4.35
CA PHE A 470 -3.57 22.52 2.97
C PHE A 470 -3.98 21.09 2.64
N TRP A 471 -5.06 20.94 1.87
CA TRP A 471 -5.51 19.63 1.39
C TRP A 471 -4.50 19.07 0.38
N PRO A 472 -3.93 17.88 0.60
CA PRO A 472 -2.96 17.31 -0.34
C PRO A 472 -3.55 17.27 -1.76
N GLY A 473 -2.84 17.86 -2.72
CA GLY A 473 -3.27 17.91 -4.12
C GLY A 473 -3.16 16.55 -4.81
N GLN A 474 -3.06 16.54 -6.14
CA GLN A 474 -2.87 15.31 -6.90
C GLN A 474 -1.43 14.80 -6.74
N ALA A 475 -1.27 13.51 -6.43
CA ALA A 475 0.02 12.87 -6.21
C ALA A 475 0.93 12.81 -7.46
N ILE A 476 0.39 13.13 -8.65
CA ILE A 476 1.07 13.00 -9.95
C ILE A 476 2.40 13.76 -10.04
N SER A 477 2.55 14.85 -9.30
CA SER A 477 3.79 15.63 -9.26
C SER A 477 4.90 15.01 -8.40
N GLY A 478 4.55 14.03 -7.57
CA GLY A 478 5.43 13.49 -6.52
C GLY A 478 5.57 14.39 -5.29
N GLU A 479 4.88 15.53 -5.26
CA GLU A 479 4.81 16.46 -4.13
C GLU A 479 3.50 16.27 -3.32
N GLY A 480 3.36 16.98 -2.20
CA GLY A 480 2.20 16.92 -1.32
C GLY A 480 2.33 15.94 -0.15
N LEU A 481 3.43 15.19 -0.04
CA LEU A 481 3.69 14.33 1.11
C LEU A 481 3.83 15.11 2.42
N GLY A 482 4.39 16.32 2.38
CA GLY A 482 4.46 17.20 3.55
C GLY A 482 3.06 17.57 4.03
N TRP A 483 2.19 18.01 3.12
CA TRP A 483 0.78 18.27 3.41
C TRP A 483 0.07 17.06 3.99
N LEU A 484 0.33 15.87 3.44
CA LEU A 484 -0.29 14.64 3.89
C LEU A 484 0.11 14.29 5.32
N CYS A 485 1.39 14.48 5.68
CA CYS A 485 1.87 14.29 7.04
C CYS A 485 1.27 15.32 8.02
N LEU A 486 1.24 16.59 7.63
CA LEU A 486 0.64 17.68 8.43
C LEU A 486 -0.85 17.42 8.69
N MET A 487 -1.57 17.01 7.65
CA MET A 487 -2.97 16.61 7.74
C MET A 487 -3.14 15.39 8.65
N GLY A 488 -2.34 14.36 8.43
CA GLY A 488 -2.39 13.15 9.25
C GLY A 488 -2.19 13.43 10.73
N GLN A 489 -1.22 14.29 11.06
CA GLN A 489 -0.98 14.70 12.44
C GLN A 489 -2.16 15.44 13.05
N ALA A 490 -2.77 16.38 12.29
CA ALA A 490 -3.94 17.13 12.74
C ALA A 490 -5.13 16.20 12.99
N MET A 491 -5.42 15.31 12.03
CA MET A 491 -6.48 14.31 12.14
C MET A 491 -6.27 13.44 13.39
N LEU A 492 -5.05 12.96 13.60
CA LEU A 492 -4.73 12.04 14.70
C LEU A 492 -4.86 12.71 16.07
N ARG A 493 -4.43 13.97 16.20
CA ARG A 493 -4.62 14.74 17.45
C ARG A 493 -6.09 15.05 17.73
N GLU A 494 -6.86 15.36 16.71
CA GLU A 494 -8.28 15.66 16.84
C GLU A 494 -9.07 14.41 17.22
N PHE A 495 -8.88 13.31 16.49
CA PHE A 495 -9.55 12.04 16.75
C PHE A 495 -9.09 11.38 18.05
N GLY A 496 -7.81 11.47 18.41
CA GLY A 496 -7.28 10.87 19.63
C GLY A 496 -7.68 11.60 20.92
N ARG A 497 -8.07 12.87 20.84
CA ARG A 497 -8.36 13.72 22.01
C ARG A 497 -9.45 13.13 22.94
N PRO A 498 -10.63 12.69 22.45
CA PRO A 498 -11.66 12.08 23.30
C PRO A 498 -11.20 10.80 24.01
N TYR A 499 -10.22 10.09 23.45
CA TYR A 499 -9.66 8.87 24.02
C TYR A 499 -8.45 9.15 24.93
N GLY A 500 -8.11 10.43 25.17
CA GLY A 500 -7.00 10.83 26.01
C GLY A 500 -5.62 10.54 25.40
N TYR A 501 -5.52 10.40 24.07
CA TYR A 501 -4.25 10.18 23.38
C TYR A 501 -3.27 11.35 23.59
N LYS A 502 -2.02 11.04 23.99
CA LYS A 502 -0.99 12.03 24.35
C LYS A 502 0.20 12.11 23.39
N GLY A 503 0.20 11.34 22.30
CA GLY A 503 1.37 11.27 21.40
C GLY A 503 2.65 10.87 22.13
N LEU A 504 3.75 11.54 21.81
CA LEU A 504 5.07 11.29 22.42
C LEU A 504 5.08 11.41 23.95
N ALA A 505 4.23 12.24 24.56
CA ALA A 505 4.17 12.36 26.01
C ALA A 505 3.58 11.12 26.71
N GLY A 506 2.92 10.23 25.95
CA GLY A 506 2.32 9.01 26.46
C GLY A 506 3.05 7.72 26.10
N VAL A 507 4.25 7.77 25.51
CA VAL A 507 4.94 6.56 25.00
C VAL A 507 5.40 5.65 26.12
N VAL A 508 5.33 4.34 25.87
CA VAL A 508 6.02 3.34 26.68
C VAL A 508 7.51 3.38 26.34
N PRO A 509 8.40 3.67 27.29
CA PRO A 509 9.82 3.74 27.02
C PRO A 509 10.37 2.35 26.68
N LYS A 510 11.28 2.30 25.70
CA LYS A 510 12.03 1.09 25.40
C LYS A 510 12.98 0.77 26.57
N PRO A 511 12.96 -0.46 27.13
CA PRO A 511 13.90 -0.87 28.17
C PRO A 511 15.33 -0.63 27.71
N ARG A 512 16.17 -0.05 28.58
CA ARG A 512 17.60 0.06 28.27
C ARG A 512 18.24 -1.33 28.39
N PRO A 513 19.32 -1.60 27.63
CA PRO A 513 20.03 -2.88 27.74
C PRO A 513 20.50 -3.20 29.17
N GLU A 514 20.82 -2.16 29.94
CA GLU A 514 21.27 -2.25 31.34
C GLU A 514 20.14 -2.74 32.27
N ASP A 515 18.90 -2.25 32.07
CA ASP A 515 17.71 -2.63 32.84
C ASP A 515 17.29 -4.10 32.59
N SER A 516 17.83 -4.74 31.55
CA SER A 516 17.53 -6.14 31.19
C SER A 516 18.42 -7.15 31.93
N MET A 517 19.48 -6.70 32.62
CA MET A 517 20.40 -7.57 33.37
C MET A 517 20.02 -7.72 34.86
N GLU A 518 19.31 -6.75 35.46
CA GLU A 518 18.95 -6.83 36.88
C GLU A 518 17.70 -7.68 37.19
N GLY A 519 16.85 -7.97 36.19
CA GLY A 519 15.63 -8.78 36.37
C GLY A 519 15.76 -10.27 36.02
N GLY A 520 16.94 -10.72 35.59
CA GLY A 520 17.13 -11.98 34.85
C GLY A 520 17.52 -13.22 35.65
N ASN A 521 17.26 -13.29 36.95
CA ASN A 521 17.48 -14.51 37.76
C ASN A 521 16.14 -15.05 38.28
N LYS A 522 15.31 -15.60 37.37
CA LYS A 522 14.27 -16.64 37.59
C LYS A 522 13.24 -16.65 36.45
N ALA A 523 13.58 -17.15 35.27
CA ALA A 523 12.64 -17.83 34.37
C ALA A 523 13.40 -18.45 33.19
N GLY A 524 13.00 -19.67 32.84
CA GLY A 524 13.72 -20.55 31.95
C GLY A 524 13.93 -20.04 30.53
N LYS A 525 15.13 -20.34 30.06
CA LYS A 525 15.62 -20.42 28.69
C LYS A 525 14.57 -21.00 27.73
N LEU A 526 13.98 -20.16 26.86
CA LEU A 526 13.28 -20.62 25.66
C LEU A 526 13.43 -19.61 24.51
N GLY A 527 14.37 -19.92 23.61
CA GLY A 527 14.32 -19.67 22.16
C GLY A 527 14.02 -18.26 21.67
N SER A 528 15.02 -17.38 21.67
CA SER A 528 15.02 -16.19 20.81
C SER A 528 15.15 -16.62 19.33
N ARG A 529 14.08 -16.47 18.56
CA ARG A 529 14.10 -16.57 17.09
C ARG A 529 14.32 -15.15 16.52
N PRO A 530 15.19 -14.97 15.50
CA PRO A 530 15.49 -13.64 14.96
C PRO A 530 14.37 -13.21 13.99
N GLY A 531 13.80 -12.04 14.24
CA GLY A 531 12.75 -11.44 13.41
C GLY A 531 13.03 -9.97 13.13
N SER A 532 13.69 -9.74 11.99
CA SER A 532 13.62 -8.54 11.13
C SER A 532 13.62 -7.14 11.77
N THR A 533 14.82 -6.61 11.98
CA THR A 533 15.10 -5.17 11.76
C THR A 533 16.22 -5.08 10.72
N PRO A 534 16.06 -4.34 9.60
CA PRO A 534 17.16 -4.11 8.69
C PRO A 534 18.18 -3.22 9.41
N HIS A 535 19.36 -3.78 9.70
CA HIS A 535 20.49 -3.00 10.19
C HIS A 535 21.01 -2.14 9.03
N GLY A 536 21.08 -0.84 9.26
CA GLY A 536 21.70 0.11 8.33
C GLY A 536 23.18 -0.21 8.14
N HIS A 537 23.60 -0.22 6.88
CA HIS A 537 25.01 -0.24 6.51
C HIS A 537 25.69 1.07 6.91
N THR A 538 26.67 1.00 7.80
CA THR A 538 27.71 2.03 7.93
C THR A 538 28.79 1.77 6.88
N PRO A 539 29.14 2.73 6.00
CA PRO A 539 30.32 2.59 5.15
C PRO A 539 31.57 2.89 5.96
N SER A 540 32.45 1.89 6.04
CA SER A 540 33.82 2.01 6.53
C SER A 540 34.62 2.92 5.59
N MET A 541 35.04 4.08 6.08
CA MET A 541 36.12 4.85 5.47
C MET A 541 37.44 4.12 5.70
N SER A 542 38.04 3.60 4.64
CA SER A 542 39.47 3.28 4.58
C SER A 542 40.19 4.37 3.80
N ARG A 543 41.30 4.82 4.40
CA ARG A 543 42.28 5.77 3.85
C ARG A 543 42.89 5.29 2.54
#